data_AF-A0A919ZY75-F1
#
_entry.id   AF-A0A919ZY75-F1
#
_cell.length_a   1.000
_cell.length_b   1.000
_cell.length_c   1.000
_cell.angle_alpha   90.00
_cell.angle_beta   90.00
_cell.angle_gamma   90.00
#
_symmetry.space_group_name_H-M   'P 1'
#
loop_
_entity.id
_entity.type
_entity.pdbx_description
1 polymer ?
#
loop_
_entity_poly.entity_id
_entity_poly.type
_entity_poly.pdbx_seq_one_letter_code
_entity_poly.pdbx_strand_id
1 'polypeptide(L)' 'MREQSFLYYLVKMKPKWWNTVFISKKNEWIVFPWENPLNLEIDRKEYIQKRGLN' A
#
# COMPACT_ATOMS: atom_id res chain seq x y z
N MET A 1 10.74 31.15 -14.56
CA MET A 1 11.48 30.03 -13.95
C MET A 1 10.47 29.30 -13.08
N ARG A 2 10.01 28.09 -13.45
CA ARG A 2 8.98 27.36 -12.67
C ARG A 2 9.68 26.52 -11.61
N GLU A 3 9.43 26.82 -10.34
CA GLU A 3 9.87 25.96 -9.23
C GLU A 3 9.14 24.61 -9.32
N GLN A 4 9.91 23.54 -9.47
CA GLN A 4 9.41 22.17 -9.33
C GLN A 4 9.72 21.72 -7.90
N SER A 5 8.69 21.57 -7.07
CA SER A 5 8.83 21.04 -5.72
C SER A 5 8.89 19.52 -5.75
N PHE A 6 10.05 18.94 -5.42
CA PHE A 6 10.20 17.50 -5.25
C PHE A 6 9.91 17.11 -3.79
N LEU A 7 8.86 16.32 -3.56
CA LEU A 7 8.53 15.74 -2.26
C LEU A 7 9.21 14.37 -2.12
N TYR A 8 10.21 14.29 -1.24
CA TYR A 8 10.86 13.03 -0.88
C TYR A 8 10.30 12.49 0.44
N TYR A 9 9.67 11.31 0.39
CA TYR A 9 9.35 10.55 1.59
C TYR A 9 10.58 9.76 2.04
N LEU A 10 11.32 10.30 3.01
CA LEU A 10 12.37 9.55 3.71
C LEU A 10 11.75 8.64 4.77
N VAL A 11 11.54 7.37 4.43
CA VAL A 11 11.10 6.34 5.38
C VAL A 11 12.30 5.94 6.25
N LYS A 12 12.26 6.21 7.56
CA LYS A 12 13.33 5.87 8.54
C LYS A 12 13.51 4.37 8.81
N MET A 13 12.78 3.50 8.10
CA MET A 13 12.83 2.05 8.28
C MET A 13 13.60 1.43 7.13
N LYS A 14 14.41 0.39 7.43
CA LYS A 14 15.02 -0.44 6.39
C LYS A 14 13.92 -0.89 5.42
N PRO A 15 14.13 -0.73 4.10
CA PRO A 15 13.09 -1.04 3.13
C PRO A 15 12.78 -2.54 3.17
N LYS A 16 11.68 -2.91 3.83
CA LYS A 16 11.21 -4.29 3.94
C LYS A 16 10.72 -4.87 2.61
N TRP A 17 10.49 -3.99 1.62
CA TRP A 17 9.85 -4.31 0.34
C TRP A 17 10.75 -5.02 -0.68
N TRP A 18 12.08 -4.95 -0.55
CA TRP A 18 13.00 -5.65 -1.48
C TRP A 18 12.92 -7.17 -1.36
N ASN A 19 12.41 -7.69 -0.25
CA ASN A 19 12.18 -9.13 -0.05
C ASN A 19 10.78 -9.58 -0.51
N THR A 20 9.99 -8.70 -1.13
CA THR A 20 8.62 -8.99 -1.55
C THR A 20 8.57 -9.34 -3.05
N VAL A 21 9.60 -10.00 -3.58
CA VAL A 21 9.54 -10.58 -4.93
C VAL A 21 8.63 -11.81 -4.87
N PHE A 22 7.38 -11.64 -5.26
CA PHE A 22 6.42 -12.73 -5.41
C PHE A 22 6.38 -13.14 -6.89
N ILE A 23 6.93 -14.33 -7.19
CA ILE A 23 6.91 -14.89 -8.56
C ILE A 23 5.69 -15.80 -8.64
N SER A 24 4.65 -15.37 -9.35
CA SER A 24 3.50 -16.23 -9.65
C SER A 24 3.75 -17.06 -10.91
N LYS A 25 3.06 -18.18 -11.03
CA LYS A 25 3.03 -18.96 -12.28
C LYS A 25 2.19 -18.22 -13.32
N LYS A 26 2.43 -18.47 -14.60
CA LYS A 26 1.72 -17.84 -15.74
C LYS A 26 0.18 -17.93 -15.66
N ASN A 27 -0.35 -18.94 -14.95
CA ASN A 27 -1.79 -19.19 -14.81
C ASN A 27 -2.36 -18.74 -13.45
N GLU A 28 -1.57 -18.04 -12.64
CA GLU A 28 -1.99 -17.49 -11.35
C GLU A 28 -2.20 -15.99 -11.49
N TRP A 29 -3.39 -15.51 -11.12
CA TRP A 29 -3.69 -14.08 -11.10
C TRP A 29 -3.24 -13.49 -9.76
N ILE A 30 -2.30 -12.54 -9.80
CA ILE A 30 -1.91 -11.78 -8.62
C ILE A 30 -3.00 -10.71 -8.41
N VAL A 31 -3.69 -10.76 -7.28
CA VAL A 31 -4.60 -9.70 -6.85
C VAL A 31 -3.88 -8.88 -5.81
N PHE A 32 -3.68 -7.60 -6.08
CA PHE A 32 -3.09 -6.72 -5.07
C PHE A 32 -4.10 -6.48 -3.95
N PRO A 33 -3.65 -6.25 -2.69
CA PRO A 33 -4.57 -6.04 -1.57
C PRO A 33 -5.62 -4.94 -1.79
N TRP A 34 -5.26 -3.88 -2.52
CA TRP A 34 -6.16 -2.77 -2.89
C TRP A 34 -7.10 -3.06 -4.07
N GLU A 35 -6.85 -4.11 -4.85
CA GLU A 35 -7.73 -4.56 -5.94
C GLU A 35 -8.80 -5.53 -5.42
N ASN A 36 -8.66 -6.04 -4.20
CA ASN A 36 -9.61 -6.96 -3.63
C ASN A 36 -10.81 -6.19 -3.02
N PRO A 37 -12.02 -6.27 -3.62
CA PRO A 37 -13.18 -5.55 -3.13
C PRO A 37 -13.64 -6.04 -1.75
N LEU A 38 -13.29 -7.26 -1.35
CA LEU A 38 -13.58 -7.79 -0.01
C LEU A 38 -12.78 -7.08 1.09
N ASN A 39 -11.64 -6.49 0.75
CA ASN A 39 -10.77 -5.81 1.71
C ASN A 39 -11.17 -4.34 1.93
N LEU A 40 -11.92 -3.72 1.01
CA LEU A 40 -12.24 -2.30 1.07
C LEU A 40 -12.98 -1.89 2.35
N GLU A 41 -14.00 -2.65 2.75
CA GLU A 41 -14.78 -2.34 3.97
C GLU A 41 -13.98 -2.61 5.25
N ILE A 42 -13.11 -3.61 5.24
CA ILE A 42 -12.26 -3.95 6.39
C ILE A 42 -11.18 -2.90 6.56
N ASP A 43 -10.48 -2.55 5.48
CA ASP A 43 -9.46 -1.49 5.48
C ASP A 43 -10.05 -0.16 5.91
N ARG A 44 -11.28 0.17 5.44
CA ARG A 44 -11.99 1.38 5.85
C ARG A 44 -12.31 1.38 7.34
N LYS A 45 -12.86 0.28 7.88
CA LYS A 45 -13.18 0.15 9.30
C LYS A 45 -11.93 0.22 10.17
N GLU A 46 -10.86 -0.48 9.80
CA GLU A 46 -9.59 -0.44 10.51
C GLU A 46 -8.97 0.95 10.48
N TYR A 47 -9.02 1.64 9.34
CA TYR A 47 -8.52 3.00 9.20
C TYR A 47 -9.25 3.96 10.13
N ILE A 48 -10.58 3.89 10.15
CA ILE A 48 -11.44 4.70 11.03
C ILE A 48 -11.13 4.42 12.51
N GLN A 49 -11.04 3.14 12.88
CA GLN A 49 -10.79 2.71 14.26
C GLN A 49 -9.39 3.14 14.75
N LYS A 50 -8.34 2.96 13.94
CA LYS A 50 -6.97 3.39 14.27
C LYS A 50 -6.85 4.90 14.44
N ARG A 51 -7.74 5.67 13.82
CA ARG A 51 -7.73 7.14 13.88
C ARG A 51 -8.73 7.72 14.87
N GLY A 52 -9.58 6.91 15.51
CA GLY A 52 -10.59 7.38 16.47
C GLY A 52 -11.63 8.31 15.84
N LEU A 53 -11.86 8.18 14.54
CA LEU A 53 -12.84 8.99 13.79
C LEU A 53 -14.23 8.36 13.96
N ASN A 54 -14.78 8.43 15.17
CA ASN A 54 -16.17 8.03 15.44
C ASN A 54 -17.17 9.05 14.92
#